data_AF-A0A212SHZ5-F1
#
_entry.id   AF-A0A212SHZ5-F1
#
_cell.length_a   1.000
_cell.length_b   1.000
_cell.length_c   1.000
_cell.angle_alpha   90.00
_cell.angle_beta   90.00
_cell.angle_gamma   90.00
#
_symmetry.space_group_name_H-M   'P 1'
#
loop_
_entity.id
_entity.type
_entity.pdbx_description
1 polymer ?
#
loop_
_entity_poly.entity_id
_entity_poly.type
_entity_poly.pdbx_seq_one_letter_code
_entity_poly.pdbx_strand_id
1 'polypeptide(L)'
;MASVGFMPDGRVGEIFLNAAHRDQFMDHLIRDIGVLISYCLQSGCDFERLREGMTRDAHGSAQGIAGAALDALAGFLAEASADGATR
;
A
#
# COMPACT_ATOMS: atom_id res chain seq x y z
N MET A 1 -3.61 9.12 -6.77
CA MET A 1 -2.17 9.34 -6.47
C MET A 1 -1.86 8.67 -5.15
N ALA A 2 -0.66 8.11 -4.99
CA ALA A 2 -0.20 7.54 -3.73
C ALA A 2 1.16 8.11 -3.35
N SER A 3 1.44 8.21 -2.05
CA SER A 3 2.78 8.50 -1.52
C SER A 3 3.12 7.51 -0.41
N VAL A 4 4.40 7.18 -0.30
CA VAL A 4 4.92 6.23 0.69
C VAL A 4 5.94 6.91 1.58
N GLY A 5 5.89 6.61 2.87
CA GLY A 5 6.89 7.00 3.86
C GLY A 5 7.59 5.77 4.42
N PHE A 6 8.88 5.92 4.75
CA PHE A 6 9.72 4.85 5.27
C PHE A 6 10.09 5.11 6.72
N MET A 7 10.18 4.03 7.50
CA MET A 7 10.70 4.04 8.85
C MET A 7 12.22 4.23 8.85
N PRO A 8 12.83 4.60 10.00
CA PRO A 8 14.29 4.77 10.12
C PRO A 8 15.11 3.51 9.77
N ASP A 9 14.50 2.33 9.86
CA ASP A 9 15.10 1.04 9.50
C ASP A 9 14.95 0.71 8.00
N GLY A 10 14.38 1.61 7.20
CA GLY A 10 14.17 1.46 5.77
C GLY A 10 12.92 0.65 5.39
N ARG A 11 12.17 0.12 6.35
CA ARG A 11 10.88 -0.55 6.05
C ARG A 11 9.82 0.47 5.69
N VAL A 12 8.80 0.03 4.95
CA VAL A 12 7.62 0.85 4.68
C VAL A 12 6.92 1.16 6.00
N GLY A 13 6.73 2.44 6.30
CA GLY A 13 6.07 2.90 7.52
C GLY A 13 4.64 3.40 7.27
N GLU A 14 4.38 4.02 6.12
CA GLU A 14 3.09 4.65 5.85
C GLU A 14 2.78 4.73 4.35
N ILE A 15 1.49 4.75 4.04
CA ILE A 15 0.95 4.95 2.70
C ILE A 15 -0.22 5.92 2.76
N PHE A 16 -0.18 6.95 1.92
CA PHE A 16 -1.29 7.88 1.73
C PHE A 16 -1.89 7.68 0.35
N LEU A 17 -3.21 7.48 0.32
CA LEU A 17 -3.97 7.24 -0.90
C LEU A 17 -4.91 8.42 -1.14
N ASN A 18 -4.96 8.89 -2.39
CA ASN A 18 -5.88 9.94 -2.82
C ASN A 18 -6.62 9.51 -4.07
N ALA A 19 -7.94 9.68 -4.07
CA ALA A 19 -8.76 9.48 -5.26
C ALA A 19 -8.49 10.57 -6.31
N ALA A 20 -8.81 10.26 -7.57
CA ALA A 20 -8.71 11.24 -8.66
C ALA A 20 -9.74 12.37 -8.52
N HIS A 21 -10.91 12.06 -7.97
CA HIS A 21 -11.99 13.02 -7.70
C HIS A 21 -12.22 13.11 -6.19
N ARG A 22 -12.26 14.34 -5.67
CA ARG A 22 -12.44 14.60 -4.23
C ARG A 22 -13.91 14.69 -3.84
N ASP A 23 -14.16 14.58 -2.54
CA ASP A 23 -15.46 14.82 -1.89
C ASP A 23 -16.56 13.82 -2.30
N GLN A 24 -16.16 12.58 -2.55
CA GLN A 24 -17.06 11.46 -2.77
C GLN A 24 -16.83 10.39 -1.70
N PHE A 25 -17.85 9.57 -1.45
CA PHE A 25 -17.75 8.45 -0.51
C PHE A 25 -16.51 7.58 -0.74
N MET A 26 -16.18 7.29 -2.00
CA MET A 26 -14.98 6.53 -2.36
C MET A 26 -13.68 7.22 -1.97
N ASP A 27 -13.60 8.55 -2.06
CA ASP A 27 -12.41 9.31 -1.66
C ASP A 27 -12.18 9.25 -0.15
N HIS A 28 -13.25 9.32 0.64
CA HIS A 28 -13.17 9.11 2.10
C HIS A 28 -12.70 7.70 2.43
N LEU A 29 -13.30 6.67 1.81
CA LEU A 29 -12.88 5.28 2.02
C LEU A 29 -11.40 5.05 1.65
N ILE A 30 -10.95 5.63 0.54
CA ILE A 30 -9.56 5.49 0.08
C ILE A 30 -8.59 6.10 1.10
N ARG A 31 -8.90 7.30 1.61
CA ARG A 31 -8.07 7.97 2.62
C ARG A 31 -8.06 7.20 3.94
N ASP A 32 -9.23 6.78 4.42
CA ASP A 32 -9.35 6.03 5.67
C ASP A 32 -8.57 4.71 5.60
N ILE A 33 -8.64 4.00 4.47
CA ILE A 33 -7.86 2.79 4.22
C ILE A 33 -6.36 3.08 4.29
N GLY A 34 -5.88 4.15 3.65
CA GLY A 34 -4.46 4.53 3.73
C GLY A 34 -4.00 4.78 5.16
N VAL A 35 -4.81 5.48 5.96
CA VAL A 35 -4.53 5.74 7.38
C VAL A 35 -4.49 4.45 8.19
N LEU A 36 -5.47 3.55 8.01
CA LEU A 36 -5.52 2.27 8.72
C LEU A 36 -4.32 1.38 8.38
N ILE A 37 -3.95 1.27 7.10
CA ILE A 37 -2.76 0.52 6.68
C ILE A 37 -1.49 1.13 7.31
N SER A 38 -1.38 2.45 7.33
CA SER A 38 -0.24 3.13 7.95
C SER A 38 -0.14 2.81 9.45
N TYR A 39 -1.26 2.80 10.18
CA TYR A 39 -1.24 2.39 11.59
C TYR A 39 -0.82 0.92 11.78
N CYS A 40 -1.28 0.01 10.91
CA CYS A 40 -0.84 -1.38 10.96
C CYS A 40 0.68 -1.49 10.77
N LEU A 41 1.23 -0.84 9.74
CA LEU A 41 2.67 -0.86 9.44
C LEU A 41 3.50 -0.27 10.59
N GLN A 42 3.09 0.88 11.12
CA GLN A 42 3.75 1.53 12.27
C GLN A 42 3.67 0.68 13.54
N SER A 43 2.63 -0.14 13.68
CA SER A 43 2.50 -1.10 14.78
C SER A 43 3.32 -2.39 14.59
N GLY A 44 4.07 -2.49 13.48
CA GLY A 44 4.91 -3.64 13.17
C GLY A 44 4.20 -4.78 12.47
N CYS A 45 2.99 -4.56 11.92
CA CYS A 45 2.38 -5.55 11.04
C CYS A 45 3.26 -5.78 9.81
N ASP A 46 3.42 -7.04 9.43
CA ASP A 46 4.16 -7.42 8.25
C ASP A 46 3.42 -6.99 6.96
N PHE A 47 4.15 -6.33 6.06
CA PHE A 47 3.59 -5.76 4.84
C PHE A 47 3.00 -6.85 3.92
N GLU A 48 3.72 -7.96 3.72
CA GLU A 48 3.26 -9.04 2.85
C GLU A 48 2.02 -9.73 3.44
N ARG A 49 1.95 -9.92 4.76
CA ARG A 49 0.73 -10.43 5.42
C ARG A 49 -0.47 -9.52 5.23
N LEU A 50 -0.30 -8.19 5.35
CA LEU A 50 -1.38 -7.24 5.08
C LEU A 50 -1.83 -7.35 3.62
N ARG A 51 -0.88 -7.42 2.69
CA ARG A 51 -1.15 -7.55 1.25
C ARG A 51 -1.90 -8.84 0.94
N GLU A 52 -1.41 -9.99 1.38
CA GLU A 52 -2.02 -11.30 1.13
C GLU A 52 -3.38 -11.46 1.81
N GLY A 53 -3.58 -10.84 2.97
CA GLY A 53 -4.84 -10.90 3.73
C GLY A 53 -6.03 -10.16 3.09
N MET A 54 -5.80 -9.39 2.02
CA MET A 54 -6.88 -8.68 1.31
C MET A 54 -7.71 -9.65 0.44
N THR A 55 -8.95 -9.26 0.15
CA THR A 55 -9.84 -10.05 -0.73
C THR A 55 -9.23 -10.19 -2.13
N ARG A 56 -9.11 -11.43 -2.58
CA ARG A 56 -8.53 -11.83 -3.86
C ARG A 56 -9.44 -12.79 -4.61
N ASP A 57 -9.30 -12.83 -5.93
CA ASP A 57 -9.95 -13.85 -6.76
C ASP A 57 -9.15 -15.17 -6.78
N ALA A 58 -9.63 -16.14 -7.56
CA ALA A 58 -8.99 -17.45 -7.71
C ALA A 58 -7.58 -17.40 -8.34
N HIS A 59 -7.21 -16.29 -8.98
CA HIS A 59 -5.88 -16.08 -9.57
C HIS A 59 -4.99 -15.22 -8.66
N GLY A 60 -5.45 -14.89 -7.45
CA GLY A 60 -4.73 -14.07 -6.49
C GLY A 60 -4.81 -12.57 -6.75
N SER A 61 -5.63 -12.12 -7.71
CA SER A 61 -5.75 -10.69 -8.04
C SER A 61 -6.63 -9.98 -7.01
N ALA A 62 -6.14 -8.85 -6.48
CA ALA A 62 -6.88 -8.05 -5.51
C ALA A 62 -8.22 -7.55 -6.08
N GLN A 63 -9.29 -7.72 -5.31
CA GLN A 63 -10.64 -7.31 -5.70
C GLN A 63 -11.07 -5.95 -5.10
N GLY A 64 -10.33 -5.48 -4.09
CA GLY A 64 -10.60 -4.23 -3.38
C GLY A 64 -9.45 -3.24 -3.48
N ILE A 65 -9.76 -1.97 -3.17
CA ILE A 65 -8.79 -0.87 -3.31
C ILE A 65 -7.57 -1.01 -2.39
N ALA A 66 -7.76 -1.58 -1.19
CA ALA A 66 -6.67 -1.84 -0.25
C ALA A 66 -5.65 -2.83 -0.85
N GLY A 67 -6.13 -3.97 -1.38
CA GLY A 67 -5.26 -4.96 -2.01
C GLY A 67 -4.57 -4.42 -3.26
N ALA A 68 -5.30 -3.71 -4.11
CA ALA A 68 -4.73 -3.10 -5.31
C ALA A 68 -3.63 -2.07 -4.98
N ALA A 69 -3.83 -1.25 -3.93
CA ALA A 69 -2.83 -0.30 -3.47
C ALA A 69 -1.57 -0.98 -2.93
N LEU A 70 -1.73 -2.07 -2.15
CA LEU A 70 -0.61 -2.83 -1.61
C LEU A 70 0.16 -3.58 -2.71
N ASP A 71 -0.53 -4.15 -3.70
CA ASP A 71 0.10 -4.79 -4.86
C ASP A 71 0.88 -3.77 -5.71
N ALA A 72 0.33 -2.57 -5.93
CA ALA A 72 1.05 -1.49 -6.63
C ALA A 72 2.30 -1.01 -5.86
N LEU A 73 2.21 -0.89 -4.53
CA LEU A 73 3.35 -0.53 -3.70
C LEU A 73 4.43 -1.62 -3.73
N ALA A 74 4.05 -2.90 -3.67
CA ALA A 74 4.99 -4.02 -3.80
C ALA A 74 5.77 -3.95 -5.12
N GLY A 75 5.09 -3.66 -6.24
CA GLY A 75 5.73 -3.44 -7.54
C GLY A 75 6.76 -2.29 -7.50
N PHE A 76 6.38 -1.14 -6.96
CA PHE A 76 7.28 0.01 -6.82
C PHE A 76 8.53 -0.30 -5.99
N LEU A 77 8.39 -1.04 -4.88
CA LEU A 77 9.52 -1.41 -4.03
C LEU A 77 10.47 -2.40 -4.71
N ALA A 78 9.93 -3.31 -5.52
CA ALA A 78 10.73 -4.25 -6.30
C ALA A 78 11.56 -3.52 -7.36
N GLU A 79 10.95 -2.56 -8.07
CA GLU A 79 11.63 -1.70 -9.04
C GLU A 79 12.74 -0.86 -8.39
N ALA A 80 12.43 -0.19 -7.27
CA ALA A 80 13.41 0.62 -6.53
C ALA A 80 14.63 -0.21 -6.05
N SER A 81 14.39 -1.46 -5.64
CA SER A 81 15.44 -2.39 -5.22
C SER A 81 16.33 -2.83 -6.40
N ALA A 82 15.74 -3.04 -7.58
CA ALA A 82 16.47 -3.41 -8.79
C ALA A 82 17.36 -2.26 -9.31
N ASP A 83 16.88 -1.02 -9.25
CA ASP A 83 17.65 0.17 -9.60
C ASP A 83 18.83 0.42 -8.65
N GLY A 84 18.63 0.16 -7.35
CA GLY A 84 19.70 0.21 -6.35
C GLY A 84 20.78 -0.87 -6.54
N ALA A 85 20.42 -2.04 -7.09
CA ALA A 85 21.36 -3.13 -7.39
C ALA A 85 22.17 -2.92 -8.68
N THR A 86 21.77 -1.96 -9.53
CA THR A 86 22.43 -1.65 -10.81
C THR A 86 23.44 -0.49 -10.69
N ARG A 87 23.60 0.11 -9.50
CA ARG A 87 24.53 1.22 -9.22
C ARG A 87 25.70 0.82 -8.34
#